data_AF-A0A521S6K8-F1
#
_entry.id   AF-A0A521S6K8-F1
#
_cell.length_a   1.000
_cell.length_b   1.000
_cell.length_c   1.000
_cell.angle_alpha   90.00
_cell.angle_beta   90.00
_cell.angle_gamma   90.00
#
_symmetry.space_group_name_H-M   'P 1'
#
loop_
_entity.id
_entity.type
_entity.pdbx_description
1 polymer ?
#
loop_
_entity_poly.entity_id
_entity_poly.type
_entity_poly.pdbx_seq_one_letter_code
_entity_poly.pdbx_strand_id
1 'polypeptide(L)' 'MVKFLIQLEVEIEGFWKGVIRYDTAHGYAHIDRFNIEGNKKKERLDLNFKEALTRAERDIKQNWFIYRQRFLKGEFP' A
#
# COMPACT_ATOMS: atom_id res chain seq x y z
N MET A 1 -12.55 7.99 -11.05
CA MET A 1 -11.39 8.88 -11.28
C MET A 1 -10.45 8.74 -10.09
N VAL A 2 -9.19 8.37 -10.30
CA VAL A 2 -8.18 8.33 -9.23
C VAL A 2 -7.73 9.76 -8.94
N LYS A 3 -7.76 10.19 -7.67
CA LYS A 3 -7.26 11.50 -7.22
C LYS A 3 -5.81 11.43 -6.75
N PHE A 4 -5.41 10.30 -6.18
CA PHE A 4 -4.02 9.97 -5.88
C PHE A 4 -3.82 8.46 -5.81
N LEU A 5 -2.57 8.04 -5.98
CA LEU A 5 -2.07 6.70 -5.71
C LEU A 5 -0.69 6.83 -5.08
N ILE A 6 -0.47 6.17 -3.95
CA ILE A 6 0.85 6.01 -3.33
C ILE A 6 1.06 4.54 -3.07
N GLN A 7 2.19 3.99 -3.53
CA GLN A 7 2.50 2.58 -3.45
C GLN A 7 3.95 2.37 -3.02
N LEU A 8 4.16 1.40 -2.14
CA LEU A 8 5.48 0.81 -1.91
C LEU A 8 5.60 -0.44 -2.78
N GLU A 9 6.69 -0.52 -3.54
CA GLU A 9 7.04 -1.68 -4.34
C GLU A 9 8.40 -2.22 -3.91
N VAL A 10 8.59 -3.53 -4.05
CA VAL A 10 9.87 -4.20 -3.84
C VAL A 10 10.20 -4.98 -5.10
N GLU A 11 11.42 -4.80 -5.60
CA GLU A 11 11.94 -5.57 -6.72
C GLU A 11 12.41 -6.94 -6.22
N ILE A 12 11.92 -8.00 -6.87
CA ILE A 12 12.29 -9.40 -6.63
C ILE A 12 12.53 -10.04 -7.98
N GLU A 13 13.75 -10.54 -8.21
CA GLU A 13 14.14 -11.23 -9.46
C GLU A 13 13.86 -10.39 -10.74
N GLY A 14 14.02 -9.07 -10.67
CA GLY A 14 13.77 -8.16 -11.79
C GLY A 14 12.30 -7.77 -11.97
N PHE A 15 11.40 -8.20 -11.08
CA PHE A 15 9.98 -7.86 -11.11
C PHE A 15 9.60 -6.98 -9.92
N TRP A 16 8.93 -5.87 -10.19
CA TRP A 16 8.34 -5.02 -9.15
C TRP A 16 7.05 -5.65 -8.62
N LYS A 17 7.01 -5.89 -7.32
CA LYS A 17 5.81 -6.36 -6.62
C LYS A 17 5.30 -5.29 -5.66
N GLY A 18 4.00 -4.99 -5.73
CA GLY A 18 3.35 -4.09 -4.79
C GLY A 18 3.28 -4.71 -3.39
N VAL A 19 3.64 -3.95 -2.36
CA VAL A 19 3.59 -4.35 -0.94
C VAL A 19 2.35 -3.76 -0.28
N ILE A 20 2.18 -2.44 -0.42
CA ILE A 20 1.03 -1.70 0.10
C ILE A 20 0.71 -0.55 -0.87
N ARG A 21 -0.58 -0.33 -1.12
CA ARG A 21 -1.08 0.72 -1.99
C ARG A 21 -2.23 1.46 -1.32
N TYR A 22 -2.16 2.78 -1.35
CA TYR A 22 -3.26 3.68 -1.07
C TYR A 22 -3.78 4.25 -2.38
N ASP A 23 -5.07 4.14 -2.66
CA ASP A 23 -5.67 4.79 -3.82
C ASP A 23 -7.14 5.18 -3.60
N THR A 24 -7.70 5.86 -4.60
CA THR A 24 -9.05 6.45 -4.61
C THR A 24 -9.89 5.99 -5.81
N ALA A 25 -9.54 4.86 -6.44
CA ALA A 25 -10.11 4.44 -7.71
C ALA A 25 -11.65 4.30 -7.70
N HIS A 26 -12.24 4.00 -6.54
CA HIS A 26 -13.68 3.78 -6.37
C HIS A 26 -14.43 4.98 -5.75
N GLY A 27 -13.85 6.18 -5.79
CA GLY A 27 -14.48 7.37 -5.20
C GLY A 27 -14.39 7.44 -3.67
N TYR A 28 -13.73 6.48 -3.04
CA TYR A 28 -13.35 6.48 -1.63
C TYR A 28 -11.90 6.02 -1.48
N ALA A 29 -11.24 6.49 -0.42
CA ALA A 29 -9.89 6.07 -0.10
C ALA A 29 -9.88 4.64 0.46
N HIS A 30 -8.91 3.83 0.03
CA HIS A 30 -8.71 2.49 0.58
C HIS A 30 -7.23 2.10 0.53
N ILE A 31 -6.90 1.04 1.27
CA ILE A 31 -5.58 0.42 1.33
C ILE A 31 -5.70 -0.99 0.77
N ASP A 32 -4.83 -1.33 -0.16
CA ASP A 32 -4.56 -2.72 -0.54
C ASP A 32 -3.19 -3.12 0.04
N ARG A 33 -3.16 -4.21 0.81
CA ARG A 33 -1.92 -4.82 1.34
C ARG A 33 -1.72 -6.17 0.68
N PHE A 34 -0.49 -6.45 0.29
CA PHE A 34 -0.11 -7.66 -0.43
C PHE A 34 0.94 -8.44 0.35
N ASN A 35 0.95 -9.77 0.18
CA ASN A 35 2.10 -10.59 0.54
C ASN A 35 2.84 -11.05 -0.74
N ILE A 36 4.00 -11.70 -0.59
CA ILE A 36 4.85 -12.10 -1.72
C ILE A 36 4.19 -13.11 -2.67
N GLU A 37 3.20 -13.86 -2.18
CA GLU A 37 2.40 -14.85 -2.91
C GLU A 37 1.29 -14.19 -3.75
N GLY A 38 1.05 -12.89 -3.57
CA GLY A 38 0.01 -12.13 -4.27
C GLY A 38 -1.34 -12.10 -3.55
N ASN A 39 -1.44 -12.66 -2.33
CA ASN A 39 -2.65 -12.53 -1.51
C ASN A 39 -2.88 -11.06 -1.15
N LYS A 40 -4.14 -10.61 -1.19
CA LYS A 40 -4.52 -9.21 -0.99
C LYS A 40 -5.49 -9.04 0.17
N LYS A 41 -5.24 -8.06 1.03
CA LYS A 41 -6.18 -7.54 2.03
C LYS A 41 -6.58 -6.11 1.65
N LYS A 42 -7.88 -5.83 1.58
CA LYS A 42 -8.43 -4.51 1.26
C LYS A 42 -9.13 -3.90 2.48
N GLU A 43 -8.80 -2.67 2.80
CA GLU A 43 -9.40 -1.89 3.89
C GLU A 43 -9.91 -0.56 3.36
N ARG A 44 -11.19 -0.26 3.56
CA ARG A 44 -11.74 1.07 3.24
C ARG A 44 -11.35 2.07 4.34
N LEU A 45 -10.94 3.27 3.94
CA LEU A 45 -10.66 4.36 4.85
C LEU A 45 -11.86 5.28 4.95
N ASP A 46 -12.32 5.52 6.17
CA ASP A 46 -13.30 6.57 6.47
C ASP A 46 -12.57 7.92 6.63
N LEU A 47 -11.95 8.36 5.54
CA LEU A 47 -11.18 9.60 5.44
C LEU A 47 -11.48 10.28 4.12
N ASN A 48 -11.47 11.61 4.11
CA ASN A 48 -11.49 12.34 2.85
C ASN A 48 -10.16 12.16 2.09
N PHE A 49 -10.12 12.56 0.82
CA PHE A 49 -8.93 12.33 -0.02
C PHE A 49 -7.67 13.02 0.49
N LYS A 50 -7.79 14.22 1.08
CA LYS A 50 -6.64 14.95 1.62
C LYS A 50 -6.07 14.25 2.84
N GLU A 51 -6.93 13.84 3.77
CA GLU A 51 -6.54 13.09 4.97
C GLU A 51 -5.91 11.74 4.62
N ALA A 52 -6.52 11.03 3.65
CA ALA A 52 -6.01 9.75 3.19
C ALA A 52 -4.65 9.88 2.51
N LEU A 53 -4.41 10.94 1.72
CA LEU A 53 -3.12 11.23 1.12
C LEU A 53 -2.05 11.48 2.19
N THR A 54 -2.32 12.35 3.16
CA THR A 54 -1.41 12.63 4.27
C THR A 54 -1.12 11.36 5.09
N ARG A 55 -2.13 10.52 5.34
CA ARG A 55 -1.95 9.23 6.01
C ARG A 55 -1.05 8.30 5.20
N ALA A 56 -1.27 8.19 3.89
CA ALA A 56 -0.50 7.33 3.00
C ALA A 56 0.99 7.72 2.97
N GLU A 57 1.28 9.01 2.81
CA GLU A 57 2.66 9.51 2.82
C GLU A 57 3.37 9.24 4.15
N ARG A 58 2.69 9.52 5.27
CA ARG A 58 3.26 9.32 6.60
C ARG A 58 3.52 7.84 6.88
N ASP A 59 2.53 6.99 6.58
CA ASP A 59 2.61 5.55 6.85
C ASP A 59 3.76 4.91 6.07
N ILE A 60 3.82 5.13 4.76
CA ILE A 60 4.87 4.53 3.92
C ILE A 60 6.24 5.09 4.30
N LYS A 61 6.39 6.41 4.52
CA LYS A 61 7.69 6.99 4.92
C LYS A 61 8.21 6.43 6.24
N GLN A 62 7.33 6.17 7.21
CA GLN A 62 7.73 5.69 8.54
C GLN A 62 7.95 4.17 8.57
N ASN A 63 7.18 3.41 7.81
CA ASN A 63 7.08 1.96 7.96
C ASN A 63 7.68 1.16 6.79
N TRP A 64 8.14 1.78 5.70
CA TRP A 64 8.58 1.07 4.48
C TRP A 64 9.59 -0.06 4.75
N PHE A 65 10.52 0.14 5.67
CA PHE A 65 11.54 -0.85 5.98
C PHE A 65 10.93 -2.11 6.60
N ILE A 66 10.04 -1.96 7.57
CA ILE A 66 9.35 -3.07 8.24
C ILE A 66 8.41 -3.77 7.25
N TYR A 67 7.69 -3.01 6.43
CA TYR A 67 6.81 -3.54 5.40
C TYR A 67 7.56 -4.40 4.39
N ARG A 68 8.72 -3.92 3.92
CA ARG A 68 9.61 -4.72 3.06
C ARG A 68 10.06 -6.00 3.76
N GLN A 69 10.49 -5.93 5.02
CA GLN A 69 10.95 -7.12 5.76
C GLN A 69 9.84 -8.17 5.92
N ARG A 70 8.63 -7.75 6.28
CA ARG A 70 7.46 -8.63 6.38
C ARG A 70 7.10 -9.25 5.04
N PHE A 71 7.05 -8.43 4.00
CA PHE A 71 6.74 -8.88 2.64
C PHE A 71 7.71 -9.97 2.18
N LEU A 72 9.02 -9.77 2.37
CA LEU A 72 10.05 -10.75 2.03
C LEU A 72 9.98 -12.05 2.86
N LYS A 73 9.31 -12.04 4.02
CA LYS A 73 9.00 -13.23 4.83
C LYS A 73 7.67 -13.89 4.46
N GLY A 74 6.94 -13.37 3.47
CA GLY A 74 5.61 -13.85 3.08
C GLY A 74 4.48 -13.32 3.95
N GLU A 75 4.76 -12.39 4.86
CA GLU A 75 3.76 -11.74 5.71
C GLU A 75 3.15 -10.51 5.01
N PHE A 76 2.01 -10.06 5.52
CA PHE A 76 1.44 -8.76 5.13
C PHE A 76 2.19 -7.62 5.83
N PRO A 77 2.33 -6.45 5.19
CA PRO A 77 2.87 -5.24 5.83
C PRO A 77 2.04 -4.79 7.03
#